data_AF-A0A9E5LHI4-F1
#
_entry.id   AF-A0A9E5LHI4-F1
#
_cell.length_a   1.000
_cell.length_b   1.000
_cell.length_c   1.000
_cell.angle_alpha   90.00
_cell.angle_beta   90.00
_cell.angle_gamma   90.00
#
_symmetry.space_group_name_H-M   'P 1'
#
loop_
_entity.id
_entity.type
_entity.pdbx_description
1 polymer ?
#
loop_
_entity_poly.entity_id
_entity_poly.type
_entity_poly.pdbx_seq_one_letter_code
_entity_poly.pdbx_strand_id
1 'polypeptide(L)' 'MSKHLKSEGCIKLKIGNEKIIGILAIASKEKEKFTAQQGVELLKFMGNVFERRISHWLN' A
#
# COMPACT_ATOMS: atom_id res chain seq x y z
N MET A 1 14.23 -11.19 5.06
CA MET A 1 13.14 -10.45 5.75
C MET A 1 13.55 -10.29 7.20
N SER A 2 13.61 -9.05 7.72
CA SER A 2 14.09 -8.79 9.09
C SER A 2 13.24 -9.56 10.11
N LYS A 3 13.88 -10.35 10.99
CA LYS A 3 13.23 -11.16 12.05
C LYS A 3 12.35 -10.36 13.03
N HIS A 4 12.27 -9.04 12.86
CA HIS A 4 11.56 -8.13 13.76
C HIS A 4 10.26 -7.53 13.18
N LEU A 5 9.90 -7.81 11.93
CA LEU A 5 8.62 -7.37 11.37
C LEU A 5 7.49 -8.25 11.95
N LYS A 6 6.43 -7.62 12.45
CA LYS A 6 5.31 -8.29 13.13
C LYS A 6 3.94 -8.01 12.50
N SER A 7 3.85 -7.00 11.63
CA SER A 7 2.67 -6.77 10.81
C SER A 7 3.05 -6.17 9.46
N GLU A 8 2.24 -6.46 8.45
CA GLU A 8 2.43 -5.99 7.09
C GLU A 8 1.08 -5.62 6.47
N GLY A 9 1.11 -4.62 5.61
CA GLY A 9 -0.02 -4.20 4.79
C GLY A 9 0.40 -4.18 3.33
N CYS A 10 -0.40 -4.83 2.49
CA CYS A 10 -0.15 -4.90 1.05
C CYS A 10 -1.46 -4.62 0.29
N ILE A 11 -1.39 -3.74 -0.70
CA ILE A 11 -2.49 -3.49 -1.63
C ILE A 11 -2.02 -3.47 -3.08
N LYS A 12 -2.93 -3.85 -3.97
CA LYS A 12 -2.78 -3.69 -5.41
C LYS A 12 -3.09 -2.24 -5.78
N LEU A 13 -2.22 -1.62 -6.57
CA LEU A 13 -2.44 -0.32 -7.19
C LEU A 13 -2.85 -0.51 -8.65
N LYS A 14 -3.73 0.37 -9.13
CA LYS A 14 -4.13 0.50 -10.53
C LYS A 14 -3.78 1.91 -11.02
N ILE A 15 -2.77 1.99 -11.88
CA ILE A 15 -2.15 3.25 -12.30
C ILE A 15 -2.46 3.50 -13.78
N GLY A 16 -2.68 4.77 -14.16
CA GLY A 16 -2.83 5.20 -15.55
C GLY A 16 -4.03 4.55 -16.26
N ASN A 17 -5.24 4.73 -15.72
CA ASN A 17 -6.47 4.05 -16.18
C ASN A 17 -6.34 2.52 -16.17
N GLU A 18 -5.81 1.97 -15.07
CA GLU A 18 -5.64 0.53 -14.84
C GLU A 18 -4.69 -0.18 -15.82
N LYS A 19 -3.95 0.55 -16.66
CA LYS A 19 -2.98 -0.02 -17.62
C LYS A 19 -1.73 -0.56 -16.95
N ILE A 20 -1.40 -0.03 -15.78
CA ILE A 20 -0.22 -0.44 -15.00
C ILE A 20 -0.67 -0.93 -13.64
N ILE A 21 -0.23 -2.14 -13.30
CA ILE A 21 -0.51 -2.76 -12.02
C ILE A 21 0.72 -2.63 -11.13
N GLY A 22 0.56 -1.98 -9.98
CA GLY A 22 1.60 -1.82 -8.97
C GLY A 22 1.25 -2.53 -7.66
N ILE A 23 2.22 -2.62 -6.76
CA ILE A 23 2.02 -3.09 -5.39
C ILE A 23 2.54 -2.01 -4.44
N LEU A 24 1.73 -1.64 -3.45
CA LEU A 24 2.18 -0.87 -2.29
C LEU A 24 2.27 -1.82 -1.10
N ALA A 25 3.47 -1.99 -0.57
CA ALA A 25 3.75 -2.81 0.60
C ALA A 25 4.43 -1.98 1.70
N ILE A 26 3.93 -2.07 2.93
CA ILE A 26 4.48 -1.42 4.12
C ILE A 26 4.54 -2.44 5.26
N ALA A 27 5.58 -2.40 6.08
CA ALA A 27 5.77 -3.32 7.20
C ALA A 27 6.12 -2.59 8.49
N SER A 28 5.77 -3.20 9.63
CA SER A 28 6.01 -2.66 10.97
C SER A 28 6.56 -3.72 11.91
N LYS A 29 7.31 -3.28 12.94
CA LYS A 29 7.71 -4.13 14.08
C LYS A 29 6.61 -4.28 15.14
N GLU A 30 5.61 -3.42 15.10
CA GLU A 30 4.44 -3.47 15.98
C GLU A 30 3.38 -4.39 15.36
N LYS A 31 2.82 -5.32 16.15
CA LYS A 31 1.85 -6.32 15.64
C LYS A 31 0.50 -5.70 15.28
N GLU A 32 0.13 -4.62 15.96
CA GLU A 32 -1.22 -4.02 15.86
C GLU A 32 -1.34 -2.93 14.80
N LYS A 33 -0.22 -2.52 14.19
CA LYS A 33 -0.17 -1.40 13.24
C LYS A 33 -0.86 -1.71 11.90
N PHE A 34 -0.74 -2.95 11.43
CA PHE A 34 -1.42 -3.42 10.22
C PHE A 34 -2.29 -4.63 10.56
N THR A 35 -3.43 -4.38 11.19
CA THR A 35 -4.48 -5.38 11.41
C THR A 35 -5.50 -5.34 10.28
N ALA A 36 -6.18 -6.46 10.03
CA ALA A 36 -7.24 -6.55 9.02
C ALA A 36 -8.40 -5.57 9.27
N GLN A 37 -8.58 -5.10 10.51
CA GLN A 37 -9.73 -4.31 10.92
C GLN A 37 -9.50 -2.78 10.83
N GLN A 38 -8.28 -2.28 11.05
CA GLN A 38 -7.98 -0.82 11.03
C GLN A 38 -6.82 -0.43 10.08
N GLY A 39 -5.86 -1.34 9.82
CA GLY A 39 -4.68 -1.02 9.02
C GLY A 39 -4.95 -0.89 7.51
N VAL A 40 -6.02 -1.52 7.03
CA VAL A 40 -6.31 -1.61 5.58
C VAL A 40 -6.92 -0.32 5.04
N GLU A 41 -7.72 0.41 5.83
CA GLU A 41 -8.36 1.64 5.36
C GLU A 41 -7.35 2.77 5.11
N LEU A 42 -6.43 3.00 6.06
CA LEU A 42 -5.35 3.96 5.88
C LEU A 42 -4.46 3.58 4.69
N LEU A 43 -4.13 2.30 4.57
CA LEU A 43 -3.30 1.81 3.45
C LEU A 43 -4.00 2.03 2.10
N LYS A 44 -5.32 1.76 2.02
CA LYS A 44 -6.13 2.01 0.83
C LYS A 44 -6.21 3.49 0.49
N PHE A 45 -6.39 4.35 1.50
CA PHE A 45 -6.33 5.80 1.33
C PHE A 45 -4.98 6.25 0.75
N MET A 46 -3.86 5.78 1.31
CA MET A 46 -2.53 6.06 0.78
C MET A 46 -2.36 5.54 -0.65
N GLY A 47 -2.85 4.34 -0.95
CA GLY A 47 -2.84 3.75 -2.28
C GLY A 47 -3.42 4.67 -3.35
N ASN A 48 -4.59 5.27 -3.09
CA ASN A 48 -5.23 6.20 -4.02
C ASN A 48 -4.36 7.45 -4.30
N VAL A 49 -3.61 7.93 -3.31
CA VAL A 49 -2.68 9.06 -3.48
C VAL A 49 -1.52 8.66 -4.39
N PHE A 50 -0.94 7.48 -4.18
CA PHE A 50 0.14 6.94 -5.02
C PHE A 50 -0.33 6.70 -6.46
N GLU A 51 -1.50 6.09 -6.66
CA GLU A 51 -2.08 5.88 -7.99
C GLU A 51 -2.17 7.19 -8.78
N ARG A 52 -2.74 8.24 -8.17
CA ARG A 52 -2.87 9.57 -8.80
C ARG A 52 -1.53 10.22 -9.08
N ARG A 53 -0.62 10.22 -8.10
CA ARG A 53 0.67 10.89 -8.26
C ARG A 53 1.54 10.20 -9.30
N ILE A 54 1.62 8.87 -9.27
CA ILE A 54 2.40 8.10 -10.25
C ILE A 54 1.78 8.23 -11.66
N SER A 55 0.45 8.16 -11.78
CA SER A 55 -0.23 8.33 -13.08
C SER A 55 0.12 9.66 -13.76
N HIS A 56 0.28 10.74 -12.99
CA HIS A 56 0.68 12.04 -13.53
C HIS A 56 2.07 12.03 -14.20
N TRP A 57 3.02 11.21 -13.72
CA TRP A 57 4.37 11.13 -14.27
C TRP A 57 4.52 10.14 -15.42
N LEU A 58 3.56 9.22 -15.57
CA LEU A 58 3.57 8.19 -16.61
C LEU A 58 2.71 8.56 -17.83
N ASN A 59 2.07 9.72 -17.79
CA ASN A 59 1.34 10.31 -18.91
C ASN A 59 2.25 11.17 -19.79
#